data_AF-A0A1G0GUT5-F1
#
_entry.id   AF-A0A1G0GUT5-F1
#
_cell.length_a   1.000
_cell.length_b   1.000
_cell.length_c   1.000
_cell.angle_alpha   90.00
_cell.angle_beta   90.00
_cell.angle_gamma   90.00
#
_symmetry.space_group_name_H-M   'P 1'
#
loop_
_entity.id
_entity.type
_entity.pdbx_description
1 polymer ?
#
loop_
_entity_poly.entity_id
_entity_poly.type
_entity_poly.pdbx_seq_one_letter_code
_entity_poly.pdbx_strand_id
1 'polypeptide(L)'
;MTLQIIKSIDGKAEYVLLPVNIYNTLRSEIEDALKKKYSGEDYVPFELTDYVDNAVALARINAGMTQETLAKHMNVTQAYISKLEAQSKVTVKVLKKVKVAIKDNKK
;
A
#
# COMPACT_ATOMS: atom_id res chain seq x y z
N MET A 1 25.59 -21.01 -18.60
CA MET A 1 24.13 -20.80 -18.50
C MET A 1 23.72 -20.02 -19.73
N THR A 2 22.77 -20.53 -20.51
CA THR A 2 22.25 -19.83 -21.70
C THR A 2 21.03 -19.04 -21.26
N LEU A 3 21.11 -17.71 -21.29
CA LEU A 3 20.00 -16.84 -20.90
C LEU A 3 18.90 -16.96 -21.97
N GLN A 4 17.73 -17.47 -21.62
CA GLN A 4 16.63 -17.57 -22.56
C GLN A 4 15.90 -16.22 -22.61
N ILE A 5 15.84 -15.64 -23.81
CA ILE A 5 15.23 -14.34 -24.06
C ILE A 5 13.95 -14.56 -24.86
N ILE A 6 12.84 -14.04 -24.34
CA ILE A 6 11.55 -13.98 -25.03
C ILE A 6 11.47 -12.59 -25.68
N LYS A 7 11.27 -12.57 -26.99
CA LYS A 7 11.18 -11.34 -27.77
C LYS A 7 9.73 -10.87 -27.91
N SER A 8 9.54 -9.56 -27.98
CA SER A 8 8.27 -8.93 -28.35
C SER A 8 7.92 -9.22 -29.82
N ILE A 9 6.71 -8.82 -30.22
CA ILE A 9 6.23 -8.92 -31.61
C ILE A 9 7.16 -8.15 -32.57
N ASP A 10 7.77 -7.07 -32.09
CA ASP A 10 8.75 -6.25 -32.83
C ASP A 10 10.18 -6.83 -32.80
N GLY A 11 10.38 -8.02 -32.23
CA GLY A 11 11.66 -8.71 -32.16
C GLY A 11 12.64 -8.17 -31.11
N LYS A 12 12.22 -7.21 -30.26
CA LYS A 12 13.04 -6.67 -29.16
C LYS A 12 13.00 -7.63 -27.97
N ALA A 13 14.10 -7.71 -27.22
CA ALA A 13 14.13 -8.49 -25.98
C ALA A 13 13.13 -7.90 -24.97
N GLU A 14 12.13 -8.68 -24.57
CA GLU A 14 11.07 -8.22 -23.67
C GLU A 14 11.18 -8.90 -22.29
N TYR A 15 11.39 -10.22 -22.27
CA TYR A 15 11.55 -10.97 -21.03
C TYR A 15 12.78 -11.87 -21.08
N VAL A 16 13.32 -12.19 -19.90
CA VAL A 16 14.41 -13.16 -19.72
C VAL A 16 14.03 -14.17 -18.65
N LEU A 17 14.33 -15.44 -18.88
CA LEU A 17 14.13 -16.48 -17.88
C LEU A 17 15.35 -16.59 -16.99
N LEU A 18 15.12 -16.45 -15.69
CA LEU A 18 16.14 -16.56 -14.66
C LEU A 18 15.77 -17.69 -13.69
N PRO A 19 16.72 -18.58 -13.34
CA PRO A 19 16.55 -19.48 -12.22
C PRO A 19 16.25 -18.71 -10.93
N VAL A 20 15.36 -19.26 -10.10
CA VAL A 20 14.81 -18.57 -8.92
C VAL A 20 15.90 -18.12 -7.95
N ASN A 21 16.93 -18.94 -7.74
CA ASN A 21 18.05 -18.59 -6.87
C ASN A 21 18.85 -17.38 -7.40
N ILE A 22 19.07 -17.30 -8.71
CA ILE A 22 19.77 -16.17 -9.35
C ILE A 22 18.92 -14.91 -9.27
N TYR A 23 17.62 -15.01 -9.55
CA TYR A 23 16.69 -13.89 -9.39
C TYR A 23 16.73 -13.35 -7.96
N ASN A 24 16.62 -14.21 -6.94
CA ASN A 24 16.61 -13.78 -5.54
C ASN A 24 17.92 -13.09 -5.13
N THR A 25 19.07 -13.59 -5.61
CA THR A 25 20.37 -12.96 -5.35
C THR A 25 20.47 -11.58 -5.99
N LEU A 26 19.97 -11.42 -7.23
CA LEU A 26 20.08 -10.17 -8.00
C LEU A 26 18.93 -9.19 -7.75
N ARG A 27 17.89 -9.60 -7.00
CA ARG A 27 16.64 -8.84 -6.87
C ARG A 27 16.86 -7.40 -6.41
N SER A 28 17.69 -7.20 -5.40
CA SER A 28 17.98 -5.85 -4.86
C SER A 28 18.63 -4.95 -5.91
N GLU A 29 19.58 -5.48 -6.68
CA GLU A 29 20.27 -4.74 -7.74
C GLU A 29 19.33 -4.42 -8.90
N ILE A 30 18.44 -5.36 -9.26
CA ILE A 30 17.39 -5.15 -10.26
C ILE A 30 16.44 -4.03 -9.79
N GLU A 31 15.95 -4.09 -8.56
CA GLU A 31 15.05 -3.07 -8.02
C GLU A 31 15.71 -1.69 -7.96
N ASP A 32 16.98 -1.59 -7.56
CA ASP A 32 17.71 -0.32 -7.53
C ASP A 32 18.01 0.23 -8.94
N ALA A 33 18.33 -0.63 -9.89
CA ALA A 33 18.50 -0.24 -11.29
C ALA A 33 17.17 0.24 -11.90
N LEU A 34 16.06 -0.42 -11.58
CA LEU A 34 14.72 -0.01 -11.99
C LEU A 34 14.35 1.33 -11.36
N LYS A 35 14.58 1.53 -10.06
CA LYS A 35 14.37 2.83 -9.41
C LYS A 35 15.15 3.94 -10.13
N LYS A 36 16.43 3.73 -10.43
CA LYS A 36 17.22 4.73 -11.17
C LYS A 36 16.63 5.03 -12.56
N LYS A 37 16.24 3.98 -13.29
CA LYS A 37 15.70 4.09 -14.66
C LYS A 37 14.30 4.73 -14.71
N TYR A 38 13.46 4.45 -13.73
CA TYR A 38 12.07 4.90 -13.66
C TYR A 38 11.84 6.03 -12.64
N SER A 39 12.87 6.53 -11.97
CA SER A 39 12.80 7.67 -11.03
C SER A 39 12.43 9.01 -11.69
N GLY A 40 12.39 9.06 -13.02
CA GLY A 40 12.13 10.28 -13.77
C GLY A 40 10.65 10.60 -13.97
N GLU A 41 9.88 9.72 -14.62
CA GLU A 41 8.59 10.15 -15.22
C GLU A 41 7.47 9.09 -15.21
N ASP A 42 7.76 7.79 -15.12
CA ASP A 42 6.74 6.74 -15.32
C ASP A 42 6.33 5.97 -14.06
N TYR A 43 7.09 6.06 -12.97
CA TYR A 43 6.74 5.41 -11.70
C TYR A 43 6.03 6.41 -10.79
N VAL A 44 4.70 6.33 -10.74
CA VAL A 44 3.88 7.05 -9.76
C VAL A 44 3.78 6.18 -8.50
N PRO A 45 4.34 6.61 -7.35
CA PRO A 45 4.13 5.92 -6.09
C PRO A 45 2.65 5.80 -5.78
N PHE A 46 2.21 4.63 -5.28
CA PHE A 46 0.84 4.45 -4.84
C PHE A 46 0.63 5.19 -3.52
N GLU A 47 0.10 6.40 -3.60
CA GLU A 47 -0.27 7.20 -2.43
C GLU A 47 -1.73 6.92 -2.05
N LEU A 48 -1.95 6.36 -0.86
CA LEU A 48 -3.29 6.06 -0.35
C LEU A 48 -4.20 7.30 -0.26
N THR A 49 -3.61 8.49 -0.14
CA THR A 49 -4.34 9.78 -0.13
C THR A 49 -5.08 10.03 -1.42
N ASP A 50 -4.63 9.46 -2.54
CA ASP A 50 -5.22 9.70 -3.86
C ASP A 50 -6.52 8.91 -4.06
N TYR A 51 -6.80 7.96 -3.16
CA TYR A 51 -7.95 7.05 -3.22
C TYR A 51 -8.83 7.12 -1.98
N VAL A 52 -8.37 7.74 -0.89
CA VAL A 52 -9.08 7.76 0.40
C VAL A 52 -9.14 9.18 0.96
N ASP A 53 -10.25 9.86 0.71
CA ASP A 53 -10.51 11.21 1.23
C ASP A 53 -10.76 11.23 2.75
N ASN A 54 -11.24 10.11 3.30
CA ASN A 54 -11.64 10.06 4.70
C ASN A 54 -10.43 9.84 5.61
N ALA A 55 -10.14 10.84 6.46
CA ALA A 55 -9.02 10.81 7.40
C ALA A 55 -9.07 9.66 8.42
N VAL A 56 -10.25 9.11 8.73
CA VAL A 56 -10.38 7.94 9.62
C VAL A 56 -10.04 6.66 8.89
N ALA A 57 -10.56 6.46 7.68
CA ALA A 57 -10.19 5.32 6.84
C ALA A 57 -8.68 5.30 6.58
N LEU A 58 -8.10 6.47 6.26
CA LEU A 58 -6.66 6.60 6.03
C LEU A 58 -5.85 6.27 7.29
N ALA A 59 -6.26 6.76 8.47
CA ALA A 59 -5.59 6.43 9.73
C ALA A 59 -5.67 4.93 10.06
N ARG A 60 -6.82 4.30 9.79
CA ARG A 60 -7.04 2.87 10.00
C ARG A 60 -6.18 2.00 9.07
N ILE A 61 -6.13 2.32 7.78
CA ILE A 61 -5.34 1.59 6.79
C ILE A 61 -3.85 1.71 7.10
N ASN A 62 -3.36 2.91 7.43
CA ASN A 62 -1.98 3.12 7.86
C ASN A 62 -1.62 2.37 9.15
N ALA A 63 -2.62 2.01 9.96
CA ALA A 63 -2.45 1.18 11.15
C ALA A 63 -2.58 -0.33 10.89
N GLY A 64 -2.92 -0.74 9.66
CA GLY A 64 -3.15 -2.15 9.32
C GLY A 64 -4.40 -2.75 9.99
N MET A 65 -5.38 -1.93 10.38
CA MET A 65 -6.56 -2.38 11.12
C MET A 65 -7.77 -2.57 10.19
N THR A 66 -8.64 -3.53 10.52
CA THR A 66 -9.95 -3.69 9.89
C THR A 66 -10.98 -2.77 10.57
N GLN A 67 -12.10 -2.50 9.91
CA GLN A 67 -13.19 -1.71 10.52
C GLN A 67 -13.70 -2.37 11.81
N GLU A 68 -13.77 -3.70 11.84
CA GLU A 68 -14.19 -4.47 13.02
C GLU A 68 -13.21 -4.35 14.19
N THR A 69 -11.90 -4.42 13.91
CA THR A 69 -10.90 -4.24 14.98
C THR A 69 -10.96 -2.84 15.53
N LEU A 70 -11.01 -1.80 14.68
CA LEU A 70 -11.17 -0.43 15.14
C LEU A 70 -12.46 -0.23 15.96
N ALA A 71 -13.57 -0.83 15.52
CA ALA A 71 -14.85 -0.78 16.23
C ALA A 71 -14.76 -1.39 17.64
N LYS A 72 -14.12 -2.57 17.77
CA LYS A 72 -13.86 -3.22 19.06
C LYS A 72 -13.02 -2.33 19.99
N HIS A 73 -11.94 -1.73 19.49
CA HIS A 73 -11.09 -0.84 20.29
C HIS A 73 -11.81 0.44 20.74
N MET A 74 -12.71 0.95 19.91
CA MET A 74 -13.49 2.14 20.22
C MET A 74 -14.77 1.84 21.01
N ASN A 75 -15.07 0.56 21.28
CA ASN A 75 -16.32 0.09 21.87
C ASN A 75 -17.57 0.64 21.14
N VAL A 76 -17.54 0.58 19.81
CA VAL A 76 -18.63 0.99 18.91
C VAL A 76 -18.96 -0.13 17.94
N THR A 77 -20.04 0.01 17.16
CA THR A 77 -20.40 -0.96 16.14
C THR A 77 -19.56 -0.79 14.87
N GLN A 78 -19.33 -1.87 14.12
CA GLN A 78 -18.66 -1.79 12.82
C GLN A 78 -19.45 -0.92 11.83
N ALA A 79 -20.79 -0.95 11.89
CA ALA A 79 -21.65 -0.06 11.12
C ALA A 79 -21.41 1.43 11.41
N TYR A 80 -21.09 1.79 12.67
CA TYR A 80 -20.74 3.16 13.02
C TYR A 80 -19.42 3.60 12.37
N ILE A 81 -18.40 2.74 12.36
CA ILE A 81 -17.13 3.00 11.67
C ILE A 81 -17.34 3.11 10.16
N SER A 82 -18.13 2.21 9.57
CA SER A 82 -18.48 2.27 8.14
C SER A 82 -19.16 3.59 7.76
N LYS A 83 -20.15 4.01 8.56
CA LYS A 83 -20.81 5.31 8.39
C LYS A 83 -19.84 6.48 8.51
N LEU A 84 -18.91 6.41 9.45
CA LEU A 84 -17.90 7.44 9.69
C LEU A 84 -16.90 7.54 8.52
N GLU A 85 -16.52 6.41 7.91
CA GLU A 85 -15.63 6.35 6.74
C GLU A 85 -16.32 6.80 5.46
N ALA A 86 -17.64 6.61 5.36
CA ALA A 86 -18.46 7.08 4.23
C ALA A 86 -18.75 8.59 4.27
N GLN A 87 -18.51 9.27 5.40
CA GLN A 87 -18.70 10.71 5.52
C GLN A 87 -17.53 11.47 4.88
N SER A 88 -17.83 12.51 4.10
CA SER A 88 -16.81 13.38 3.48
C SER A 88 -16.09 14.28 4.49
N LYS A 89 -16.73 14.58 5.62
CA LYS A 89 -16.17 15.43 6.68
C LYS A 89 -16.27 14.70 8.02
N VAL A 90 -15.12 14.52 8.66
CA VAL A 90 -15.04 13.98 10.02
C VAL A 90 -14.61 15.08 10.97
N THR A 91 -15.31 15.23 12.09
CA THR A 91 -14.96 16.20 13.12
C THR A 91 -13.60 15.86 13.76
N VAL A 92 -12.78 16.88 14.01
CA VAL A 92 -11.45 16.75 14.64
C VAL A 92 -11.50 15.95 15.96
N LYS A 93 -12.58 16.11 16.73
CA LYS A 93 -12.82 15.37 17.99
C LYS A 93 -12.87 13.85 17.77
N VAL A 94 -13.52 13.41 16.69
CA VAL A 94 -13.66 11.98 16.36
C VAL A 94 -12.33 11.44 15.85
N LEU A 95 -11.66 12.17 14.96
CA LEU A 95 -10.34 11.80 14.45
C LEU A 95 -9.31 11.64 15.59
N LYS A 96 -9.35 12.52 16.59
CA LYS A 96 -8.47 12.43 17.78
C LYS A 96 -8.73 11.15 18.58
N LYS A 97 -10.00 10.79 18.79
CA LYS A 97 -10.37 9.52 19.47
C LYS A 97 -9.88 8.30 18.70
N VAL A 98 -10.07 8.28 17.39
CA VAL A 98 -9.59 7.20 16.50
C VAL A 98 -8.06 7.05 16.62
N LYS A 99 -7.32 8.16 16.54
CA LYS A 99 -5.85 8.13 16.66
C LYS A 99 -5.37 7.62 18.03
N VAL A 100 -6.11 7.90 19.11
CA VAL A 100 -5.80 7.35 20.44
C VAL A 100 -6.05 5.85 20.47
N ALA A 101 -7.22 5.40 20.03
CA ALA A 101 -7.57 3.98 19.98
C ALA A 101 -6.58 3.15 19.14
N ILE A 102 -6.07 3.71 18.05
CA ILE A 102 -5.04 3.09 17.21
C ILE A 102 -3.68 3.00 17.92
N LYS A 103 -3.28 4.04 18.66
CA LYS A 103 -1.99 4.05 19.39
C LYS A 103 -1.96 3.05 20.53
N ASP A 104 -3.08 2.84 21.21
CA ASP A 104 -3.18 1.89 22.31
C ASP A 104 -3.03 0.43 21.83
N ASN A 105 -3.28 0.14 20.54
CA ASN A 105 -3.08 -1.18 19.94
C ASN A 105 -1.62 -1.47 19.51
N LYS A 106 -0.72 -0.47 19.55
CA LYS A 106 0.71 -0.66 19.25
C LYS A 106 1.56 -0.94 20.50
N LYS A 107 0.94 -1.04 21.68
CA LYS A 107 1.57 -1.50 22.92
C LYS A 107 1.25 -2.97 23.14
#